data_AF-A0AAU7DQG4-F1
#
_entry.id   AF-A0AAU7DQG4-F1
#
_cell.length_a   1.000
_cell.length_b   1.000
_cell.length_c   1.000
_cell.angle_alpha   90.00
_cell.angle_beta   90.00
_cell.angle_gamma   90.00
#
_symmetry.space_group_name_H-M   'P 1'
#
loop_
_entity.id
_entity.type
_entity.pdbx_description
1 polymer ?
#
loop_
_entity_poly.entity_id
_entity_poly.type
_entity_poly.pdbx_seq_one_letter_code
_entity_poly.pdbx_strand_id
1 'polypeptide(L)'
;MSILIVSGIEGVRNCADAVAKLLSLKVEVAESRRTALDALRKRAFSAVVVDETLAECDPLAADAIWEHAGQAIPLQINFALSGAARIVREIRAALSRREREQAVAQLAAREEIGMELRQTVTGLLLQSQLALSQNGVPLVVADKLRMVADLAGTLRQQLSTLSQAEKLAATSANR
;
A
#
# COMPACT_ATOMS: atom_id res chain seq x y z
N MET A 1 -9.72 -7.96 -4.54
CA MET A 1 -8.55 -7.61 -5.38
C MET A 1 -8.77 -8.20 -6.77
N SER A 2 -8.47 -7.44 -7.82
CA SER A 2 -8.68 -7.85 -9.22
C SER A 2 -7.40 -7.70 -10.03
N ILE A 3 -7.28 -8.52 -11.07
CA ILE A 3 -6.19 -8.48 -12.04
C ILE A 3 -6.79 -8.09 -13.39
N LEU A 4 -6.14 -7.16 -14.10
CA LEU A 4 -6.45 -6.85 -15.48
C LEU A 4 -5.44 -7.55 -16.39
N ILE A 5 -5.91 -8.30 -17.38
CA ILE A 5 -5.11 -8.85 -18.46
C ILE A 5 -5.45 -8.10 -19.73
N VAL A 6 -4.45 -7.56 -20.40
CA VAL A 6 -4.57 -6.86 -21.67
C VAL A 6 -3.88 -7.68 -22.75
N SER A 7 -4.66 -8.34 -23.61
CA SER A 7 -4.14 -9.17 -24.69
C SER A 7 -5.19 -9.31 -25.76
N GLY A 8 -4.76 -9.26 -27.03
CA GLY A 8 -5.61 -9.51 -28.19
C GLY A 8 -5.56 -10.94 -28.71
N ILE A 9 -4.81 -11.84 -28.07
CA ILE A 9 -4.63 -13.21 -28.60
C ILE A 9 -5.87 -14.05 -28.31
N GLU A 10 -6.20 -14.91 -29.28
CA GLU A 10 -7.19 -15.95 -29.07
C GLU A 10 -6.79 -16.88 -27.91
N GLY A 11 -7.76 -17.20 -27.04
CA GLY A 11 -7.53 -18.09 -25.91
C GLY A 11 -7.04 -17.42 -24.62
N VAL A 12 -6.79 -16.10 -24.60
CA VAL A 12 -6.44 -15.38 -23.35
C VAL A 12 -7.51 -15.57 -22.27
N ARG A 13 -8.79 -15.70 -22.65
CA ARG A 13 -9.90 -15.93 -21.72
C ARG A 13 -9.76 -17.25 -20.95
N ASN A 14 -9.30 -18.32 -21.60
CA ASN A 14 -9.03 -19.59 -20.94
C ASN A 14 -7.88 -19.47 -19.93
N CYS A 15 -6.85 -18.69 -20.28
CA CYS A 15 -5.76 -18.39 -19.35
C CYS A 15 -6.26 -17.55 -18.16
N ALA A 16 -7.08 -16.54 -18.42
CA ALA A 16 -7.69 -15.70 -17.40
C ALA A 16 -8.54 -16.51 -16.41
N ASP A 17 -9.32 -17.47 -16.90
CA ASP A 17 -10.11 -18.38 -16.06
C ASP A 17 -9.22 -19.27 -15.20
N ALA A 18 -8.14 -19.81 -15.76
CA ALA A 18 -7.17 -20.59 -15.00
C ALA A 18 -6.50 -19.76 -13.90
N VAL A 19 -6.12 -18.51 -14.21
CA VAL A 19 -5.55 -17.56 -13.25
C VAL A 19 -6.56 -17.22 -12.16
N ALA A 20 -7.81 -16.94 -12.53
CA ALA A 20 -8.87 -16.63 -11.58
C ALA A 20 -9.11 -17.76 -10.59
N LYS A 21 -9.19 -19.01 -11.09
CA LYS A 21 -9.37 -20.21 -10.26
C LYS A 21 -8.18 -20.45 -9.33
N LEU A 22 -6.95 -20.41 -9.86
CA LEU A 22 -5.74 -20.77 -9.11
C LEU A 22 -5.27 -19.68 -8.13
N LEU A 23 -5.61 -18.42 -8.39
CA LEU A 23 -5.32 -17.30 -7.48
C LEU A 23 -6.50 -16.93 -6.59
N SER A 24 -7.71 -17.45 -6.84
CA SER A 24 -8.94 -17.01 -6.16
C SER A 24 -9.16 -15.50 -6.23
N LEU A 25 -8.80 -14.90 -7.37
CA LEU A 25 -8.93 -13.47 -7.65
C LEU A 25 -9.83 -13.24 -8.86
N LYS A 26 -10.48 -12.09 -8.91
CA LYS A 26 -11.23 -11.68 -10.10
C LYS A 26 -10.24 -11.29 -11.19
N VAL A 27 -10.33 -11.94 -12.35
CA VAL A 27 -9.50 -11.62 -13.51
C VAL A 27 -10.40 -11.05 -14.58
N GLU A 28 -9.93 -9.97 -15.20
CA GLU A 28 -10.66 -9.26 -16.23
C GLU A 28 -9.80 -9.14 -17.47
N VAL A 29 -10.42 -9.29 -18.63
CA VAL A 29 -9.72 -9.29 -19.90
C VAL A 29 -10.14 -8.06 -20.70
N ALA A 30 -9.15 -7.30 -21.14
CA ALA A 30 -9.29 -6.23 -22.11
C ALA A 30 -8.59 -6.63 -23.41
N GLU A 31 -9.36 -6.72 -24.49
CA GLU A 31 -8.85 -7.15 -25.80
C GLU A 31 -8.17 -6.01 -26.58
N SER A 32 -8.30 -4.77 -26.09
CA SER A 32 -7.73 -3.59 -26.72
C SER A 32 -7.25 -2.57 -25.69
N ARG A 33 -6.34 -1.68 -26.12
CA ARG A 33 -5.92 -0.50 -25.35
C ARG A 33 -7.11 0.32 -24.84
N ARG A 34 -8.11 0.57 -25.69
CA ARG A 34 -9.29 1.37 -25.30
C ARG A 34 -10.04 0.72 -24.13
N THR A 35 -10.33 -0.57 -24.24
CA THR A 35 -11.01 -1.33 -23.18
C THR A 35 -10.17 -1.43 -21.90
N ALA A 36 -8.84 -1.49 -22.03
CA ALA A 36 -7.94 -1.52 -20.88
C ALA A 36 -7.96 -0.18 -20.13
N LEU A 37 -7.81 0.94 -20.84
CA LEU A 37 -7.85 2.28 -20.26
C LEU A 37 -9.21 2.58 -19.62
N ASP A 38 -10.31 2.18 -20.26
CA ASP A 38 -11.64 2.35 -19.69
C ASP A 38 -11.84 1.51 -18.42
N ALA A 39 -11.23 0.33 -18.34
CA ALA A 39 -11.25 -0.48 -17.12
C ALA A 39 -10.41 0.15 -16.00
N LEU A 40 -9.21 0.65 -16.32
CA LEU A 40 -8.28 1.30 -15.39
C LEU A 40 -8.85 2.60 -14.81
N ARG A 41 -9.61 3.37 -15.59
CA ARG A 41 -10.30 4.58 -15.10
C ARG A 41 -11.41 4.27 -14.11
N LYS A 42 -12.08 3.12 -14.25
CA LYS A 42 -13.25 2.76 -13.45
C LYS A 42 -12.89 2.13 -12.11
N ARG A 43 -11.74 1.43 -12.03
CA ARG A 43 -11.35 0.72 -10.83
C ARG A 43 -9.83 0.58 -10.73
N ALA A 44 -9.35 0.45 -9.50
CA ALA A 44 -7.98 0.04 -9.23
C ALA A 44 -7.83 -1.49 -9.35
N PHE A 45 -6.67 -1.92 -9.83
CA PHE A 45 -6.27 -3.32 -9.92
C PHE A 45 -5.05 -3.59 -9.04
N SER A 46 -4.85 -4.85 -8.66
CA SER A 46 -3.66 -5.27 -7.91
C SER A 46 -2.48 -5.57 -8.84
N ALA A 47 -2.78 -6.06 -10.03
CA ALA A 47 -1.80 -6.26 -11.10
C ALA A 47 -2.44 -5.96 -12.46
N VAL A 48 -1.64 -5.42 -13.37
CA VAL A 48 -2.00 -5.22 -14.77
C VAL A 48 -0.99 -6.01 -15.60
N VAL A 49 -1.49 -7.04 -16.28
CA VAL A 49 -0.69 -7.90 -17.14
C VAL A 49 -0.93 -7.47 -18.58
N VAL A 50 0.09 -6.98 -19.26
CA VAL A 50 0.03 -6.69 -20.69
C VAL A 50 0.78 -7.79 -21.43
N ASP A 51 0.18 -8.24 -22.51
CA ASP A 51 0.81 -9.16 -23.42
C ASP A 51 2.06 -8.56 -24.05
N GLU A 52 3.17 -9.29 -23.98
CA GLU A 52 4.44 -8.87 -24.53
C GLU A 52 4.35 -8.54 -26.01
N THR A 53 3.61 -9.34 -26.79
CA THR A 53 3.46 -9.11 -28.23
C THR A 53 2.71 -7.81 -28.52
N LEU A 54 1.69 -7.49 -27.71
CA LEU A 54 0.93 -6.25 -27.81
C LEU A 54 1.79 -5.04 -27.44
N ALA A 55 2.60 -5.16 -26.37
CA ALA A 55 3.47 -4.10 -25.91
C ALA A 55 4.63 -3.81 -26.87
N GLU A 56 5.18 -4.85 -27.52
CA GLU A 56 6.24 -4.68 -28.52
C GLU A 56 5.72 -4.07 -29.82
N CYS A 57 4.49 -4.41 -30.23
CA CYS A 57 3.89 -3.88 -31.45
C CYS A 57 3.49 -2.40 -31.33
N ASP A 58 3.06 -1.96 -30.15
CA ASP A 58 2.74 -0.56 -29.87
C ASP A 58 3.24 -0.15 -28.46
N PRO A 59 4.51 0.25 -28.33
CA PRO A 59 5.09 0.63 -27.05
C PRO A 59 4.40 1.84 -26.41
N LEU A 60 3.96 2.82 -27.22
CA LEU A 60 3.26 4.01 -26.74
C LEU A 60 1.89 3.64 -26.14
N ALA A 61 1.21 2.65 -26.72
CA ALA A 61 -0.01 2.10 -26.14
C ALA A 61 0.24 1.43 -24.79
N ALA A 62 1.32 0.66 -24.67
CA ALA A 62 1.69 0.00 -23.42
C ALA A 62 2.04 1.03 -22.33
N ASP A 63 2.83 2.05 -22.65
CA ASP A 63 3.17 3.14 -21.75
C ASP A 63 1.92 3.86 -21.25
N ALA A 64 0.96 4.14 -22.13
CA ALA A 64 -0.31 4.72 -21.73
C ALA A 64 -1.09 3.84 -20.73
N ILE A 65 -1.01 2.51 -20.87
CA ILE A 65 -1.62 1.57 -19.91
C ILE A 65 -0.89 1.63 -18.57
N TRP A 66 0.45 1.70 -18.57
CA TRP A 66 1.27 1.80 -17.37
C TRP A 66 1.01 3.07 -16.57
N GLU A 67 0.92 4.22 -17.24
CA GLU A 67 0.58 5.49 -16.60
C GLU A 67 -0.80 5.46 -15.92
N HIS A 68 -1.75 4.69 -16.47
CA HIS A 68 -3.10 4.53 -15.89
C HIS A 68 -3.22 3.35 -14.93
N ALA A 69 -2.19 2.52 -14.76
CA ALA A 69 -2.21 1.36 -13.88
C ALA A 69 -2.14 1.75 -12.39
N GLY A 70 -1.75 2.99 -12.08
CA GLY A 70 -1.70 3.52 -10.72
C GLY A 70 -0.74 2.72 -9.84
N GLN A 71 -1.24 2.10 -8.77
CA GLN A 71 -0.44 1.28 -7.85
C GLN A 71 -0.41 -0.21 -8.22
N ALA A 72 -1.10 -0.60 -9.30
CA ALA A 72 -1.10 -1.97 -9.77
C ALA A 72 0.31 -2.39 -10.21
N ILE A 73 0.66 -3.65 -9.98
CA ILE A 73 1.95 -4.17 -10.42
C ILE A 73 1.92 -4.34 -11.95
N PRO A 74 2.80 -3.66 -12.71
CA PRO A 74 2.91 -3.88 -14.14
C PRO A 74 3.62 -5.21 -14.39
N LEU A 75 3.04 -6.05 -15.24
CA LEU A 75 3.62 -7.32 -15.67
C LEU A 75 3.51 -7.41 -17.20
N GLN A 76 4.62 -7.69 -17.86
CA GLN A 76 4.65 -7.98 -19.29
C GLN A 76 4.92 -9.47 -19.46
N ILE A 77 3.99 -10.20 -20.11
CA ILE A 77 4.08 -11.65 -20.25
C ILE A 77 3.80 -12.04 -21.69
N ASN A 78 4.68 -12.84 -22.29
CA ASN A 78 4.42 -13.47 -23.57
C ASN A 78 3.41 -14.62 -23.43
N PHE A 79 2.13 -14.34 -23.70
CA PHE A 79 1.07 -15.34 -23.60
C PHE A 79 1.16 -16.41 -24.70
N ALA A 80 1.75 -16.10 -25.85
CA ALA A 80 1.95 -17.08 -26.93
C ALA A 80 2.94 -18.19 -26.54
N LEU A 81 3.89 -17.88 -25.65
CA LEU A 81 4.92 -18.82 -25.18
C LEU A 81 4.71 -19.30 -23.74
N SER A 82 3.74 -18.75 -23.01
CA SER A 82 3.52 -19.03 -21.60
C SER A 82 2.25 -19.82 -21.36
N GLY A 83 2.40 -21.05 -20.85
CA GLY A 83 1.26 -21.82 -20.34
C GLY A 83 0.66 -21.23 -19.06
N ALA A 84 -0.60 -21.53 -18.79
CA ALA A 84 -1.35 -21.01 -17.63
C ALA A 84 -0.61 -21.19 -16.28
N ALA A 85 0.07 -22.32 -16.08
CA ALA A 85 0.83 -22.58 -14.84
C ALA A 85 2.00 -21.60 -14.65
N ARG A 86 2.68 -21.20 -15.74
CA ARG A 86 3.75 -20.22 -15.70
C ARG A 86 3.21 -18.83 -15.36
N ILE A 87 2.15 -18.41 -16.06
CA ILE A 87 1.47 -17.13 -15.85
C ILE A 87 1.04 -16.99 -14.37
N VAL A 88 0.41 -18.02 -13.81
CA VAL A 88 0.00 -18.03 -12.40
C VAL A 88 1.17 -17.89 -11.45
N ARG A 89 2.30 -18.56 -11.71
CA ARG A 89 3.50 -18.46 -10.88
C ARG A 89 4.09 -17.04 -10.91
N GLU A 90 4.18 -16.44 -12.09
CA GLU A 90 4.71 -15.08 -12.26
C GLU A 90 3.81 -14.04 -11.55
N ILE A 91 2.50 -14.09 -11.78
CA ILE A 91 1.55 -13.19 -11.11
C ILE A 91 1.58 -13.37 -9.59
N ARG A 92 1.60 -14.62 -9.11
CA ARG A 92 1.68 -14.91 -7.67
C ARG A 92 2.96 -14.36 -7.06
N ALA A 93 4.11 -14.60 -7.69
CA ALA A 93 5.38 -14.10 -7.21
C ALA A 93 5.40 -12.58 -7.14
N ALA A 94 4.85 -11.90 -8.15
CA ALA A 94 4.73 -10.45 -8.19
C ALA A 94 3.84 -9.93 -7.05
N LEU A 95 2.66 -10.51 -6.86
CA LEU A 95 1.74 -10.12 -5.77
C LEU A 95 2.38 -10.33 -4.40
N SER A 96 2.97 -11.50 -4.15
CA SER A 96 3.64 -11.79 -2.87
C SER A 96 4.84 -10.87 -2.62
N ARG A 97 5.57 -10.48 -3.66
CA ARG A 97 6.64 -9.48 -3.56
C ARG A 97 6.08 -8.13 -3.13
N ARG A 98 5.02 -7.66 -3.79
CA ARG A 98 4.37 -6.38 -3.48
C ARG A 98 3.81 -6.35 -2.08
N GLU A 99 3.19 -7.43 -1.62
CA GLU A 99 2.67 -7.55 -0.25
C GLU A 99 3.79 -7.39 0.79
N ARG A 100 4.95 -8.04 0.56
CA ARG A 100 6.12 -7.91 1.45
C ARG A 100 6.68 -6.49 1.44
N GLU A 101 6.84 -5.90 0.26
CA GLU A 101 7.32 -4.51 0.13
C GLU A 101 6.39 -3.52 0.83
N GLN A 102 5.07 -3.69 0.66
CA GLN A 102 4.06 -2.86 1.34
C GLN A 102 4.09 -3.05 2.85
N ALA A 103 4.25 -4.28 3.35
CA ALA A 103 4.34 -4.54 4.78
C ALA A 103 5.54 -3.84 5.41
N VAL A 104 6.71 -3.90 4.75
CA VAL A 104 7.92 -3.21 5.21
C VAL A 104 7.74 -1.69 5.16
N ALA A 105 7.21 -1.16 4.05
CA ALA A 105 6.98 0.28 3.89
C ALA A 105 5.98 0.82 4.92
N GLN A 106 4.90 0.08 5.20
CA GLN A 106 3.91 0.46 6.21
C GLN A 106 4.52 0.46 7.62
N LEU A 107 5.36 -0.52 7.95
CA LEU A 107 6.05 -0.55 9.23
C LEU A 107 6.97 0.66 9.40
N ALA A 108 7.80 0.95 8.39
CA ALA A 108 8.69 2.10 8.42
C ALA A 108 7.93 3.43 8.56
N ALA A 109 6.85 3.63 7.79
CA ALA A 109 6.02 4.82 7.87
C ALA A 109 5.36 4.99 9.25
N ARG A 110 4.91 3.90 9.87
CA ARG A 110 4.34 3.95 11.23
C ARG A 110 5.38 4.33 12.28
N GLU A 111 6.59 3.78 12.18
CA GLU A 111 7.68 4.11 13.10
C GLU A 111 8.08 5.58 13.00
N GLU A 112 8.19 6.10 11.77
CA GLU A 112 8.53 7.50 11.51
C GLU A 112 7.47 8.45 12.08
N ILE A 113 6.20 8.25 11.72
CA ILE A 113 5.07 9.05 12.25
C ILE A 113 5.00 8.93 13.78
N GLY A 114 5.16 7.72 14.32
CA GLY A 114 5.15 7.47 15.75
C GLY A 114 6.31 8.15 16.49
N MET A 115 7.46 8.31 15.86
CA MET A 115 8.59 9.07 16.40
C MET A 115 8.30 10.57 16.42
N GLU A 116 7.81 11.13 15.31
CA GLU A 116 7.45 12.54 15.18
C GLU A 116 6.38 12.96 16.22
N LEU A 117 5.35 12.13 16.39
CA LEU A 117 4.31 12.36 17.40
C LEU A 117 4.87 12.35 18.82
N ARG A 118 5.74 11.40 19.16
CA ARG A 118 6.37 11.34 20.49
C ARG A 118 7.25 12.55 20.76
N GLN A 119 8.01 13.01 19.76
CA GLN A 119 8.83 14.22 19.87
C GLN A 119 7.95 15.46 20.11
N THR A 120 6.89 15.61 19.31
CA THR A 120 5.94 16.73 19.44
C THR A 120 5.25 16.75 20.81
N VAL A 121 4.76 15.60 21.27
CA VAL A 121 4.12 15.46 22.59
C VAL A 121 5.11 15.75 23.72
N THR A 122 6.35 15.30 23.59
CA THR A 122 7.40 15.61 24.57
C THR A 122 7.67 17.11 24.63
N GLY A 123 7.73 17.77 23.47
CA GLY A 123 7.82 19.23 23.37
C GLY A 123 6.65 19.93 24.06
N LEU A 124 5.40 19.53 23.77
CA LEU A 124 4.21 20.11 24.40
C LEU A 124 4.20 19.96 25.92
N LEU A 125 4.59 18.79 26.43
CA LEU A 125 4.70 18.54 27.87
C LEU A 125 5.75 19.45 28.51
N LEU A 126 6.95 19.51 27.92
CA LEU A 126 8.04 20.34 28.42
C LEU A 126 7.66 21.82 28.40
N GLN A 127 7.08 22.32 27.31
CA GLN A 127 6.66 23.73 27.21
C GLN A 127 5.54 24.07 28.20
N SER A 128 4.57 23.16 28.39
CA SER A 128 3.50 23.36 29.38
C SER A 128 4.05 23.39 30.81
N GLN A 129 4.99 22.50 31.13
CA GLN A 129 5.66 22.45 32.44
C GLN A 129 6.53 23.69 32.68
N LEU A 130 7.30 24.12 31.67
CA LEU A 130 8.10 25.34 31.76
C LEU A 130 7.22 26.57 31.95
N ALA A 131 6.13 26.72 31.20
CA ALA A 131 5.19 27.81 31.37
C ALA A 131 4.57 27.83 32.76
N LEU A 132 4.18 26.66 33.31
CA LEU A 132 3.66 26.53 34.68
C LEU A 132 4.69 26.86 35.76
N SER A 133 5.98 26.71 35.48
CA SER A 133 7.07 27.03 36.42
C SER A 133 7.43 28.52 36.49
N GLN A 134 6.94 29.33 35.55
CA GLN A 134 7.19 30.78 35.54
C GLN A 134 6.35 31.49 36.61
N ASN A 135 6.97 32.44 37.32
CA ASN A 135 6.27 33.29 38.28
C ASN A 135 5.33 34.27 37.55
N GLY A 136 4.08 34.39 37.99
CA GLY A 136 3.12 35.37 37.48
C GLY A 136 2.08 34.83 36.48
N VAL A 137 1.95 33.52 36.32
CA VAL A 137 0.90 32.92 35.46
C VAL A 137 -0.49 33.11 36.10
N PRO A 138 -1.47 33.72 35.39
CA PRO A 138 -2.83 33.84 35.89
C PRO A 138 -3.46 32.45 36.13
N LEU A 139 -4.25 32.31 37.20
CA LEU A 139 -4.81 31.01 37.63
C LEU A 139 -5.55 30.26 36.50
N VAL A 140 -6.35 30.98 35.71
CA VAL A 140 -7.11 30.45 34.57
C VAL A 140 -6.20 29.90 33.46
N VAL A 141 -5.03 30.52 33.26
CA VAL A 141 -4.03 30.06 32.27
C VAL A 141 -3.30 28.83 32.80
N ALA A 142 -2.98 28.80 34.10
CA ALA A 142 -2.38 27.64 34.74
C ALA A 142 -3.28 26.40 34.67
N ASP A 143 -4.59 26.53 34.89
CA ASP A 143 -5.54 25.41 34.80
C ASP A 143 -5.62 24.85 33.38
N LYS A 144 -5.64 25.73 32.36
CA LYS A 144 -5.60 25.30 30.95
C LYS A 144 -4.29 24.61 30.58
N LEU A 145 -3.15 25.10 31.06
CA LEU A 145 -1.84 24.48 30.81
C LEU A 145 -1.72 23.10 31.49
N ARG A 146 -2.29 22.91 32.68
CA ARG A 146 -2.36 21.58 33.31
C ARG A 146 -3.22 20.62 32.49
N MET A 147 -4.39 21.07 32.02
CA MET A 147 -5.23 20.25 31.15
C MET A 147 -4.51 19.83 29.85
N VAL A 148 -3.76 20.74 29.22
CA VAL A 148 -2.94 20.41 28.04
C VAL A 148 -1.85 19.39 28.40
N ALA A 149 -1.19 19.54 29.55
CA ALA A 149 -0.18 18.59 30.00
C ALA A 149 -0.78 17.21 30.28
N ASP A 150 -1.96 17.13 30.89
CA ASP A 150 -2.65 15.86 31.17
C ASP A 150 -3.09 15.14 29.89
N LEU A 151 -3.63 15.88 28.91
CA LEU A 151 -3.99 15.34 27.59
C LEU A 151 -2.74 14.84 26.84
N ALA A 152 -1.66 15.62 26.83
CA ALA A 152 -0.40 15.24 26.21
C ALA A 152 0.23 14.02 26.94
N GLY A 153 0.10 13.92 28.26
CA GLY A 153 0.53 12.77 29.05
C GLY A 153 -0.22 11.50 28.69
N THR A 154 -1.56 11.60 28.56
CA THR A 154 -2.42 10.50 28.12
C THR A 154 -2.04 10.02 26.72
N LEU A 155 -1.84 10.95 25.78
CA LEU A 155 -1.43 10.63 24.41
C LEU A 155 -0.05 9.95 24.36
N ARG A 156 0.91 10.42 25.17
CA ARG A 156 2.23 9.79 25.30
C ARG A 156 2.12 8.34 25.76
N GLN A 157 1.24 8.06 26.72
CA GLN A 157 1.04 6.71 27.23
C GLN A 157 0.44 5.80 26.16
N GLN A 158 -0.58 6.27 25.43
CA GLN A 158 -1.18 5.54 24.32
C GLN A 158 -0.15 5.23 23.21
N LEU A 159 0.63 6.22 22.78
CA LEU A 159 1.69 6.03 21.76
C LEU A 159 2.75 5.02 22.23
N SER A 160 3.08 5.00 23.52
CA SER A 160 4.04 4.05 24.09
C SER A 160 3.48 2.62 24.11
N THR A 161 2.19 2.44 24.45
CA THR A 161 1.53 1.14 24.45
C THR A 161 1.39 0.55 23.04
N LEU A 162 1.04 1.39 22.05
CA LEU A 162 0.94 0.99 20.65
C LEU A 162 2.30 0.50 20.12
N SER A 163 3.37 1.26 20.40
CA SER A 163 4.73 0.88 19.99
C SER A 163 5.21 -0.43 20.64
N GLN A 164 4.82 -0.72 21.88
CA GLN A 164 5.17 -1.98 22.54
C GLN A 164 4.42 -3.18 21.95
N ALA A 165 3.14 -3.01 21.63
CA ALA A 165 2.34 -4.05 20.98
C ALA A 165 2.90 -4.39 19.58
N GLU A 166 3.33 -3.38 18.82
CA GLU A 166 3.94 -3.57 17.50
C GLU A 166 5.27 -4.34 17.58
N LYS A 167 6.13 -4.04 18.56
CA LYS A 167 7.39 -4.76 18.79
C LYS A 167 7.18 -6.23 19.17
N LEU A 168 6.16 -6.51 19.99
CA LEU A 168 5.81 -7.88 20.39
C LEU A 168 5.30 -8.70 19.20
N ALA A 169 4.45 -8.10 18.36
CA ALA A 169 3.96 -8.73 17.13
C ALA A 169 5.09 -9.03 16.14
N ALA A 170 6.01 -8.08 15.92
CA ALA A 170 7.16 -8.26 15.03
C ALA A 170 8.12 -9.37 15.49
N THR A 171 8.27 -9.56 16.80
CA THR A 171 9.11 -10.63 17.37
C THR A 171 8.47 -12.01 17.21
N SER A 172 7.14 -12.11 17.23
CA SER A 172 6.40 -13.36 17.05
C SER A 172 6.33 -13.85 15.61
N ALA A 173 6.39 -12.94 14.63
CA ALA A 173 6.37 -13.28 13.20
C ALA A 173 7.73 -13.78 12.66
N ASN A 174 8.78 -13.70 13.47
CA ASN A 174 10.15 -14.10 13.12
C ASN A 174 10.60 -15.41 13.79
N ARG A 175 9.65 -16.15 14.40
CA ARG A 175 9.79 -17.52 14.91
C ARG A 175 8.96 -18.47 14.07
#